data_AF-A0A1H8NK07-F1
#
_entry.id   AF-A0A1H8NK07-F1
#
_cell.length_a   1.000
_cell.length_b   1.000
_cell.length_c   1.000
_cell.angle_alpha   90.00
_cell.angle_beta   90.00
_cell.angle_gamma   90.00
#
_symmetry.space_group_name_H-M   'P 1'
#
loop_
_entity.id
_entity.type
_entity.pdbx_description
1 polymer ?
#
loop_
_entity_poly.entity_id
_entity_poly.type
_entity_poly.pdbx_seq_one_letter_code
_entity_poly.pdbx_strand_id
1 'polypeptide(L)'
;MPDQEQTRAQQLLGDTAPELVRLTDDVLFGRVWADQGLSRRDRSLVTVAALVTLYRPEQLDSHLRLALANGLSKDELVAALTHLAFYAGWPSAMSAMTRLKAITEA
;
A
#
# COMPACT_ATOMS: atom_id res chain seq x y z
N MET A 1 -22.23 14.12 18.27
CA MET A 1 -20.96 14.10 17.52
C MET A 1 -21.30 13.54 16.15
N PRO A 2 -20.88 14.14 15.03
CA PRO A 2 -21.17 13.54 13.75
C PRO A 2 -20.53 12.15 13.76
N ASP A 3 -21.30 11.12 13.41
CA ASP A 3 -20.80 9.76 13.25
C ASP A 3 -19.55 9.83 12.37
N GLN A 4 -18.37 9.62 12.96
CA GLN A 4 -17.18 9.45 12.15
C GLN A 4 -17.40 8.14 11.40
N GLU A 5 -17.60 8.23 10.08
CA GLU A 5 -17.71 7.05 9.24
C GLU A 5 -16.60 6.08 9.60
N GLN A 6 -17.00 4.86 9.96
CA GLN A 6 -16.06 3.82 10.37
C GLN A 6 -14.96 3.66 9.33
N THR A 7 -13.71 3.51 9.79
CA THR A 7 -12.59 3.31 8.88
C THR A 7 -12.80 2.03 8.06
N ARG A 8 -12.14 1.91 6.90
CA ARG A 8 -12.20 0.70 6.07
C ARG A 8 -11.86 -0.56 6.88
N ALA A 9 -10.94 -0.46 7.85
CA ALA A 9 -10.57 -1.55 8.73
C ALA A 9 -11.71 -1.92 9.70
N GLN A 10 -12.36 -0.92 10.30
CA GLN A 10 -13.53 -1.12 11.17
C GLN A 10 -14.68 -1.80 10.43
N GLN A 11 -14.98 -1.38 9.19
CA GLN A 11 -16.04 -1.99 8.38
C GLN A 11 -15.74 -3.45 8.02
N LEU A 12 -14.47 -3.81 7.83
CA LEU A 12 -14.07 -5.15 7.41
C LEU A 12 -13.91 -6.13 8.58
N LEU A 13 -13.37 -5.67 9.70
CA LEU A 13 -12.87 -6.52 10.78
C LEU A 13 -13.19 -6.00 12.19
N GLY A 14 -13.99 -4.95 12.34
CA GLY A 14 -14.30 -4.33 13.64
C GLY A 14 -14.84 -5.32 14.68
N ASP A 15 -15.80 -6.15 14.28
CA ASP A 15 -16.42 -7.15 15.16
C ASP A 15 -15.54 -8.40 15.36
N THR A 16 -14.72 -8.73 14.37
CA THR A 16 -13.93 -9.97 14.33
C THR A 16 -12.58 -9.82 15.04
N ALA A 17 -11.89 -8.70 14.82
CA ALA A 17 -10.54 -8.44 15.28
C ALA A 17 -10.38 -6.99 15.76
N PRO A 18 -11.10 -6.59 16.83
CA PRO A 18 -11.17 -5.19 17.27
C PRO A 18 -9.81 -4.59 17.62
N GLU A 19 -8.90 -5.36 18.21
CA GLU A 19 -7.55 -4.87 18.54
C GLU A 19 -6.68 -4.65 17.29
N LEU A 20 -6.81 -5.51 16.28
CA LEU A 20 -6.09 -5.32 15.02
C LEU A 20 -6.54 -4.04 14.31
N VAL A 21 -7.85 -3.79 14.32
CA VAL A 21 -8.45 -2.57 13.79
C VAL A 21 -7.98 -1.36 14.57
N ARG A 22 -7.99 -1.41 15.90
CA ARG A 22 -7.48 -0.33 16.75
C ARG A 22 -6.01 -0.03 16.48
N LEU A 23 -5.16 -1.04 16.34
CA LEU A 23 -3.74 -0.86 15.97
C LEU A 23 -3.57 -0.29 14.55
N THR A 24 -4.47 -0.65 13.63
CA THR A 24 -4.48 -0.11 12.27
C THR A 24 -4.79 1.38 12.27
N ASP A 25 -5.82 1.78 13.02
CA ASP A 25 -6.25 3.18 13.09
C ASP A 25 -5.25 4.03 13.91
N ASP A 26 -4.93 3.61 15.14
CA ASP A 26 -4.16 4.43 16.09
C ASP A 26 -2.66 4.43 15.80
N VAL A 27 -2.09 3.26 15.49
CA VAL A 27 -0.63 3.09 15.42
C VAL A 27 -0.17 3.19 13.97
N LEU A 28 -0.73 2.38 13.07
CA LEU A 28 -0.30 2.37 11.67
C LEU A 28 -0.62 3.71 11.03
N PHE A 29 -1.90 4.08 10.92
CA PHE A 29 -2.28 5.33 10.23
C PHE A 29 -2.13 6.57 11.11
N GLY A 30 -2.53 6.49 12.38
CA GLY A 30 -2.51 7.61 13.32
C GLY A 30 -1.11 8.07 13.76
N ARG A 31 -0.09 7.20 13.68
CA ARG A 31 1.28 7.55 14.08
C ARG A 31 2.30 7.30 12.96
N VAL A 32 2.47 6.05 12.52
CA VAL A 32 3.56 5.70 11.60
C VAL A 32 3.39 6.37 10.24
N TRP A 33 2.20 6.38 9.66
CA TRP A 33 1.93 7.06 8.38
C TRP A 33 1.77 8.58 8.52
N ALA A 34 1.49 9.08 9.72
CA ALA A 34 1.41 10.51 10.02
C ALA A 34 2.78 11.16 10.29
N ASP A 35 3.81 10.36 10.57
CA ASP A 35 5.17 10.83 10.80
C ASP A 35 5.75 11.56 9.57
N GLN A 36 6.19 12.80 9.78
CA GLN A 36 6.73 13.71 8.77
C GLN A 36 8.20 13.43 8.41
N GLY A 37 8.90 12.56 9.15
CA GLY A 37 10.28 12.17 8.87
C GLY A 37 10.46 11.40 7.57
N LEU A 38 9.37 10.83 7.01
CA LEU A 38 9.34 10.25 5.67
C LEU A 38 8.04 10.66 4.98
N SER A 39 8.16 11.26 3.79
CA SER A 39 7.01 11.75 3.04
C SER A 39 6.00 10.62 2.74
N ARG A 40 4.72 10.95 2.60
CA ARG A 40 3.69 9.96 2.23
C ARG A 40 3.99 9.30 0.88
N ARG A 41 4.59 10.05 -0.05
CA ARG A 41 5.08 9.53 -1.33
C ARG A 41 6.10 8.43 -1.09
N ASP A 42 7.18 8.73 -0.39
CA ASP A 42 8.28 7.79 -0.21
C ASP A 42 7.88 6.60 0.68
N ARG A 43 7.02 6.84 1.67
CA ARG A 43 6.44 5.77 2.50
C ARG A 43 5.60 4.80 1.68
N SER A 44 4.81 5.30 0.72
CA SER A 44 4.10 4.45 -0.23
C SER A 44 5.06 3.65 -1.11
N LEU A 45 6.13 4.26 -1.63
CA LEU A 45 7.13 3.56 -2.45
C LEU A 45 7.77 2.40 -1.67
N VAL A 46 8.21 2.64 -0.44
CA VAL A 46 8.81 1.60 0.42
C VAL A 46 7.80 0.50 0.75
N THR A 47 6.55 0.87 1.02
CA THR A 47 5.50 -0.12 1.31
C THR A 47 5.21 -1.01 0.10
N VAL A 48 5.09 -0.43 -1.11
CA VAL A 48 4.93 -1.18 -2.36
C VAL A 48 6.13 -2.11 -2.56
N ALA A 49 7.36 -1.62 -2.40
CA ALA A 49 8.55 -2.44 -2.55
C ALA A 49 8.58 -3.63 -1.57
N ALA A 50 8.18 -3.42 -0.31
CA ALA A 50 8.07 -4.48 0.68
C ALA A 50 7.00 -5.52 0.32
N LEU A 51 5.81 -5.09 -0.13
CA LEU A 51 4.73 -6.01 -0.52
C LEU A 51 5.09 -6.86 -1.73
N VAL A 52 5.82 -6.29 -2.69
CA VAL A 52 6.34 -7.03 -3.85
C VAL A 52 7.40 -8.03 -3.42
N THR A 53 8.35 -7.61 -2.58
CA THR A 53 9.44 -8.46 -2.10
C THR A 53 8.94 -9.64 -1.24
N LEU A 54 7.92 -9.41 -0.43
CA LEU A 54 7.31 -10.44 0.42
C LEU A 54 6.26 -11.29 -0.32
N TYR A 55 5.95 -10.99 -1.58
CA TYR A 55 4.88 -11.61 -2.35
C TYR A 55 3.53 -11.57 -1.58
N ARG A 56 3.02 -10.36 -1.34
CA ARG A 56 1.72 -10.08 -0.68
C ARG A 56 0.74 -9.39 -1.63
N PRO A 57 0.29 -10.09 -2.68
CA PRO A 57 -0.50 -9.50 -3.76
C PRO A 57 -1.89 -9.01 -3.31
N GLU A 58 -2.46 -9.55 -2.24
CA GLU A 58 -3.78 -9.17 -1.71
C GLU A 58 -3.81 -7.75 -1.15
N GLN A 59 -2.65 -7.23 -0.72
CA GLN A 59 -2.51 -5.86 -0.23
C GLN A 59 -1.91 -4.92 -1.29
N LEU A 60 -1.40 -5.46 -2.41
CA LEU A 60 -0.62 -4.67 -3.35
C LEU A 60 -1.47 -3.64 -4.11
N ASP A 61 -2.69 -4.01 -4.53
CA ASP A 61 -3.52 -3.12 -5.35
C ASP A 61 -3.94 -1.85 -4.60
N SER A 62 -4.33 -1.98 -3.33
CA SER A 62 -4.69 -0.84 -2.48
C SER A 62 -3.48 0.08 -2.26
N HIS A 63 -2.30 -0.48 -2.03
CA HIS A 63 -1.08 0.29 -1.83
C HIS A 63 -0.51 0.91 -3.11
N LEU A 64 -0.70 0.30 -4.28
CA LEU A 64 -0.37 0.92 -5.56
C LEU A 64 -1.29 2.13 -5.85
N ARG A 65 -2.60 2.02 -5.57
CA ARG A 65 -3.53 3.17 -5.67
C ARG A 65 -3.16 4.28 -4.69
N LEU A 66 -2.81 3.91 -3.46
CA LEU A 66 -2.35 4.87 -2.45
C LEU A 66 -1.01 5.53 -2.83
N ALA A 67 -0.10 4.80 -3.48
CA ALA A 67 1.15 5.34 -4.00
C ALA A 67 0.90 6.42 -5.06
N LEU A 68 0.02 6.15 -6.02
CA LEU A 68 -0.40 7.12 -7.03
C LEU A 68 -1.06 8.36 -6.39
N ALA A 69 -1.99 8.15 -5.45
CA ALA A 69 -2.66 9.24 -4.74
C ALA A 69 -1.69 10.09 -3.89
N ASN A 70 -0.62 9.49 -3.37
CA ASN A 70 0.44 10.18 -2.62
C ASN A 70 1.51 10.82 -3.53
N GLY A 71 1.34 10.79 -4.85
CA GLY A 71 2.17 11.55 -5.79
C GLY A 71 3.30 10.77 -6.47
N LEU A 72 3.33 9.43 -6.39
CA LEU A 72 4.16 8.65 -7.33
C LEU A 72 3.51 8.63 -8.71
N SER A 73 4.34 8.75 -9.75
CA SER A 73 3.87 8.55 -11.12
C SER A 73 3.80 7.06 -11.49
N LYS A 74 3.02 6.74 -12.53
CA LYS A 74 3.02 5.40 -13.13
C LYS A 74 4.43 4.99 -13.57
N ASP A 75 5.18 5.92 -14.18
CA ASP A 75 6.53 5.65 -14.70
C ASP A 75 7.53 5.36 -13.57
N GLU A 76 7.44 6.07 -12.45
CA GLU A 76 8.25 5.80 -11.26
C GLU A 76 7.96 4.42 -10.67
N LEU A 77 6.69 4.02 -10.62
CA LEU A 77 6.31 2.69 -10.18
C LEU A 77 6.77 1.61 -11.16
N VAL A 78 6.67 1.83 -12.47
CA VAL A 78 7.20 0.92 -13.49
C VAL A 78 8.71 0.73 -13.30
N ALA A 79 9.46 1.82 -13.11
CA ALA A 79 10.90 1.77 -12.86
C ALA A 79 11.24 1.00 -11.57
N ALA A 80 10.55 1.29 -10.46
CA ALA A 80 10.77 0.60 -9.19
C ALA A 80 10.46 -0.89 -9.27
N LEU A 81 9.32 -1.28 -9.87
CA LEU A 81 8.95 -2.69 -10.03
C LEU A 81 9.91 -3.44 -10.94
N THR A 82 10.42 -2.79 -11.98
CA THR A 82 11.46 -3.34 -12.87
C THR A 82 12.76 -3.56 -12.11
N HIS A 83 13.17 -2.60 -11.27
CA HIS A 83 14.34 -2.74 -10.42
C HIS A 83 14.19 -3.90 -9.43
N LEU A 84 13.00 -4.08 -8.85
CA LEU A 84 12.72 -5.19 -7.94
C LEU A 84 12.77 -6.57 -8.63
N ALA A 85 12.68 -6.68 -9.95
CA ALA A 85 12.87 -7.96 -10.63
C ALA A 85 14.24 -8.61 -10.33
N PHE A 86 15.25 -7.78 -10.08
CA PHE A 86 16.61 -8.22 -9.76
C PHE A 86 16.81 -8.60 -8.28
N TYR A 87 15.99 -8.07 -7.37
CA TYR A 87 16.15 -8.26 -5.92
C TYR A 87 15.07 -9.16 -5.29
N ALA A 88 13.86 -9.13 -5.84
CA ALA A 88 12.69 -9.89 -5.41
C ALA A 88 12.30 -11.02 -6.39
N GLY A 89 13.05 -11.15 -7.50
CA GLY A 89 12.83 -12.14 -8.54
C GLY A 89 11.80 -11.74 -9.60
N TRP A 90 11.99 -12.27 -10.81
CA TRP A 90 11.15 -12.00 -11.98
C TRP A 90 9.64 -12.26 -11.76
N PRO A 91 9.22 -13.38 -11.12
CA PRO A 91 7.80 -13.66 -10.89
C PRO A 91 7.08 -12.61 -10.03
N SER A 92 7.75 -12.10 -8.98
CA SER A 92 7.22 -11.07 -8.09
C SER A 92 7.01 -9.75 -8.84
N ALA A 93 8.02 -9.34 -9.62
CA ALA A 93 7.94 -8.12 -10.43
C ALA A 93 6.88 -8.21 -11.53
N MET A 94 6.77 -9.33 -12.25
CA MET A 94 5.73 -9.55 -13.27
C MET A 94 4.33 -9.50 -12.69
N SER A 95 4.12 -10.13 -11.52
CA SER A 95 2.83 -10.11 -10.82
C SER A 95 2.45 -8.68 -10.41
N ALA A 96 3.41 -7.92 -9.87
CA ALA A 96 3.23 -6.53 -9.49
C ALA A 96 2.94 -5.61 -10.70
N MET A 97 3.67 -5.79 -11.79
CA MET A 97 3.49 -5.03 -13.04
C MET A 97 2.11 -5.26 -13.64
N THR A 98 1.64 -6.51 -13.65
CA THR A 98 0.30 -6.89 -14.13
C THR A 98 -0.79 -6.18 -13.31
N ARG A 99 -0.62 -6.10 -11.99
CA ARG A 99 -1.54 -5.38 -11.10
C ARG A 99 -1.51 -3.87 -11.32
N LEU A 100 -0.33 -3.27 -11.44
CA LEU A 100 -0.18 -1.85 -11.76
C LEU A 100 -0.87 -1.50 -13.10
N LYS A 101 -0.70 -2.36 -14.11
CA LYS A 101 -1.39 -2.23 -15.40
C LYS A 101 -2.91 -2.22 -15.20
N ALA A 102 -3.45 -3.23 -14.52
CA ALA A 102 -4.89 -3.37 -14.29
C ALA A 102 -5.54 -2.16 -13.59
N ILE A 103 -4.84 -1.52 -12.65
CA ILE A 103 -5.41 -0.36 -11.92
C ILE A 103 -5.22 0.99 -12.62
N THR A 104 -4.35 1.07 -13.64
CA THR A 104 -4.06 2.33 -14.36
C THR A 104 -4.68 2.38 -15.76
N GLU A 105 -5.20 1.26 -16.27
CA GLU A 105 -5.91 1.16 -17.55
C GLU A 105 -7.43 1.00 -17.39
N ALA A 106 -7.93 0.93 -16.15
CA ALA A 106 -9.35 0.94 -15.81
C ALA A 106 -9.83 2.36 -15.50
#